data_AF-X0UTH2-F1
#
_entry.id   AF-X0UTH2-F1
#
_cell.length_a   1.000
_cell.length_b   1.000
_cell.length_c   1.000
_cell.angle_alpha   90.00
_cell.angle_beta   90.00
_cell.angle_gamma   90.00
#
_symmetry.space_group_name_H-M   'P 1'
#
loop_
_entity.id
_entity.type
_entity.pdbx_description
1 polymer ?
#
loop_
_entity_poly.entity_id
_entity_poly.type
_entity_poly.pdbx_seq_one_letter_code
_entity_poly.pdbx_strand_id
1 'polypeptide(L)'
;HFFEGAVAYYQATGKRKILDVAIRLADKIDSVFGPDKKRDVPGHEEIEIGLVKLYRVTGNEKYLKLAKFFLDERGRAEGHKLYGPYSQDHKPVVEQDKAVGHAVRAGYLYSGMADVTALTGDANYVKAIDRIWQDVVSKKLYLTGGVGARRGGESFGNDYELPNKTAYCETCAAIANAMWNHRLFLLHGEAKYIDVLERVIYNGFLPGISLSGDKFFYPNPLASDGKHQRSPWFGCACCPTNIVRFMPSLPGYAYAHRGDIVYVNLFA
;
A
#
# COMPACT_ATOMS: atom_id res chain seq x y z
N HIS A 1 -6.66 7.96 2.52
CA HIS A 1 -6.41 8.20 3.95
C HIS A 1 -7.63 8.63 4.76
N PHE A 2 -8.33 9.75 4.47
CA PHE A 2 -9.47 10.17 5.31
C PHE A 2 -10.55 9.08 5.46
N PHE A 3 -10.86 8.35 4.38
CA PHE A 3 -11.76 7.19 4.43
C PHE A 3 -11.29 6.10 5.39
N GLU A 4 -10.01 5.75 5.37
CA GLU A 4 -9.46 4.74 6.28
C GLU A 4 -9.55 5.19 7.75
N GLY A 5 -9.22 6.45 8.04
CA GLY A 5 -9.34 7.02 9.38
C GLY A 5 -10.78 7.07 9.86
N ALA A 6 -11.73 7.41 8.99
CA ALA A 6 -13.16 7.42 9.29
C ALA A 6 -13.71 6.01 9.59
N VAL A 7 -13.27 5.02 8.82
CA VAL A 7 -13.63 3.60 9.03
C VAL A 7 -13.06 3.11 10.37
N ALA A 8 -11.78 3.37 10.64
CA ALA A 8 -11.15 2.99 11.91
C ALA A 8 -11.82 3.66 13.12
N TYR A 9 -12.15 4.95 13.01
CA TYR A 9 -12.89 5.68 14.04
C TYR A 9 -14.26 5.07 14.31
N TYR A 10 -15.01 4.73 13.25
CA TYR A 10 -16.31 4.09 13.37
C TYR A 10 -16.20 2.72 14.04
N GLN A 11 -15.25 1.88 13.62
CA GLN A 11 -15.03 0.55 14.20
C GLN A 11 -14.64 0.63 15.69
N ALA A 12 -13.80 1.60 16.06
CA ALA A 12 -13.32 1.76 17.43
C ALA A 12 -14.37 2.37 18.38
N THR A 13 -15.31 3.17 17.89
CA THR A 13 -16.20 3.98 18.74
C THR A 13 -17.69 3.76 18.53
N GLY A 14 -18.09 3.11 17.44
CA GLY A 14 -19.48 3.04 16.97
C GLY A 14 -20.07 4.38 16.50
N LYS A 15 -19.33 5.49 16.62
CA LYS A 15 -19.84 6.83 16.29
C LYS A 15 -19.72 7.12 14.80
N ARG A 16 -20.78 7.70 14.24
CA ARG A 16 -20.88 7.94 12.79
C ARG A 16 -20.46 9.32 12.32
N LYS A 17 -20.22 10.28 13.23
CA LYS A 17 -19.95 11.68 12.85
C LYS A 17 -18.86 11.84 11.79
N ILE A 18 -17.74 11.11 11.91
CA ILE A 18 -16.63 11.14 10.93
C ILE A 18 -16.97 10.26 9.71
N LEU A 19 -17.60 9.10 9.92
CA LEU A 19 -18.03 8.21 8.84
C LEU A 19 -19.01 8.90 7.87
N ASP A 20 -19.97 9.66 8.37
CA ASP A 20 -20.97 10.34 7.54
C ASP A 20 -20.34 11.51 6.75
N VAL A 21 -19.24 12.10 7.23
CA VAL A 21 -18.42 13.04 6.44
C VAL A 21 -17.69 12.28 5.32
N ALA A 22 -17.10 11.13 5.62
CA ALA A 22 -16.44 10.28 4.63
C ALA A 22 -17.41 9.80 3.53
N ILE A 23 -18.63 9.40 3.90
CA ILE A 23 -19.70 9.04 2.97
C ILE A 23 -20.01 10.21 2.02
N ARG A 24 -20.26 11.41 2.55
CA ARG A 24 -20.56 12.59 1.70
C ARG A 24 -19.42 12.95 0.77
N LEU A 25 -18.17 12.81 1.23
CA LEU A 25 -17.00 13.04 0.38
C LEU A 25 -16.90 11.97 -0.72
N ALA A 26 -17.05 10.69 -0.39
CA ALA A 26 -17.03 9.61 -1.36
C ALA A 26 -18.15 9.77 -2.41
N ASP A 27 -19.35 10.18 -1.98
CA ASP A 27 -20.48 10.48 -2.85
C ASP A 27 -20.18 11.65 -3.79
N LYS A 28 -19.47 12.66 -3.30
CA LYS A 28 -19.04 13.78 -4.14
C LYS A 28 -17.98 13.36 -5.17
N ILE A 29 -17.06 12.48 -4.80
CA ILE A 29 -16.07 11.94 -5.75
C ILE A 29 -16.78 11.08 -6.79
N ASP A 30 -17.66 10.17 -6.38
CA ASP A 30 -18.48 9.38 -7.30
C ASP A 30 -19.28 10.26 -8.26
N SER A 31 -19.85 11.39 -7.81
CA SER A 31 -20.59 12.29 -8.70
C SER A 31 -19.74 12.92 -9.81
N VAL A 32 -18.41 12.92 -9.67
CA VAL A 32 -17.46 13.57 -10.61
C VAL A 32 -16.74 12.56 -11.49
N PHE A 33 -16.35 11.40 -10.95
CA PHE A 33 -15.54 10.40 -11.62
C PHE A 33 -16.34 9.13 -11.95
N GLY A 34 -16.10 8.55 -13.11
CA GLY A 34 -16.76 7.33 -13.56
C GLY A 34 -16.78 7.18 -15.09
N PRO A 35 -17.28 6.04 -15.61
CA PRO A 35 -17.24 5.72 -17.05
C PRO A 35 -17.92 6.77 -17.93
N ASP A 36 -19.09 7.26 -17.50
CA ASP A 36 -19.87 8.29 -18.21
C ASP A 36 -19.63 9.71 -17.66
N LYS A 37 -18.56 9.89 -16.88
CA LYS A 37 -18.23 11.15 -16.18
C LYS A 37 -16.78 11.54 -16.50
N LYS A 38 -16.07 12.18 -15.57
CA LYS A 38 -14.64 12.45 -15.74
C LYS A 38 -13.85 11.14 -15.64
N ARG A 39 -13.13 10.79 -16.71
CA ARG A 39 -12.19 9.68 -16.77
C ARG A 39 -10.78 10.15 -16.44
N ASP A 40 -10.40 9.96 -15.18
CA ASP A 40 -9.15 10.42 -14.60
C ASP A 40 -8.88 9.58 -13.34
N VAL A 41 -7.62 9.53 -12.91
CA VAL A 41 -7.18 8.67 -11.81
C VAL A 41 -6.38 9.46 -10.77
N PRO A 42 -6.26 8.95 -9.53
CA PRO A 42 -5.40 9.58 -8.53
C PRO A 42 -3.97 9.67 -9.04
N GLY A 43 -3.32 10.82 -8.86
CA GLY A 43 -1.88 10.88 -9.08
C GLY A 43 -1.13 9.90 -8.18
N HIS A 44 -1.54 9.81 -6.90
CA HIS A 44 -1.03 8.90 -5.85
C HIS A 44 -2.13 7.95 -5.39
N GLU A 45 -1.90 6.65 -5.54
CA GLU A 45 -2.80 5.53 -5.25
C GLU A 45 -2.94 5.32 -3.75
N GLU A 46 -4.18 5.18 -3.29
CA GLU A 46 -4.55 5.11 -1.86
C GLU A 46 -6.08 5.11 -1.73
N ILE A 47 -6.76 5.86 -2.59
CA ILE A 47 -8.21 6.01 -2.53
C ILE A 47 -8.93 4.68 -2.74
N GLU A 48 -8.36 3.78 -3.55
CA GLU A 48 -8.86 2.46 -3.87
C GLU A 48 -9.02 1.62 -2.58
N ILE A 49 -7.98 1.60 -1.73
CA ILE A 49 -8.01 0.95 -0.41
C ILE A 49 -9.08 1.61 0.48
N GLY A 50 -9.09 2.94 0.52
CA GLY A 50 -10.02 3.71 1.34
C GLY A 50 -11.50 3.46 0.98
N LEU A 51 -11.81 3.40 -0.31
CA LEU A 51 -13.14 3.13 -0.83
C LEU A 51 -13.58 1.68 -0.58
N VAL A 52 -12.68 0.71 -0.72
CA VAL A 52 -12.98 -0.69 -0.34
C VAL A 52 -13.30 -0.80 1.15
N LYS A 53 -12.51 -0.15 2.01
CA LYS A 53 -12.79 -0.11 3.46
C LYS A 53 -14.14 0.55 3.76
N LEU A 54 -14.47 1.63 3.05
CA LEU A 54 -15.76 2.30 3.20
C LEU A 54 -16.92 1.41 2.74
N TYR A 55 -16.77 0.68 1.63
CA TYR A 55 -17.73 -0.33 1.19
C TYR A 55 -17.99 -1.37 2.27
N ARG A 56 -16.95 -1.95 2.89
CA ARG A 56 -17.09 -3.00 3.90
C ARG A 56 -17.93 -2.58 5.12
N VAL A 57 -17.91 -1.31 5.52
CA VAL A 57 -18.68 -0.82 6.69
C VAL A 57 -20.02 -0.19 6.33
N THR A 58 -20.29 0.07 5.05
CA THR A 58 -21.54 0.69 4.58
C THR A 58 -22.42 -0.25 3.77
N GLY A 59 -21.87 -1.30 3.19
CA GLY A 59 -22.54 -2.16 2.21
C GLY A 59 -22.83 -1.48 0.86
N ASN A 60 -22.39 -0.23 0.67
CA ASN A 60 -22.76 0.54 -0.52
C ASN A 60 -21.84 0.22 -1.70
N GLU A 61 -22.33 -0.60 -2.63
CA GLU A 61 -21.57 -1.09 -3.80
C GLU A 61 -20.96 0.01 -4.65
N LYS A 62 -21.51 1.23 -4.64
CA LYS A 62 -20.96 2.35 -5.43
C LYS A 62 -19.49 2.63 -5.09
N TYR A 63 -19.09 2.45 -3.83
CA TYR A 63 -17.70 2.66 -3.42
C TYR A 63 -16.76 1.58 -3.95
N LEU A 64 -17.22 0.33 -4.01
CA LEU A 64 -16.45 -0.76 -4.62
C LEU A 64 -16.32 -0.55 -6.14
N LYS A 65 -17.41 -0.15 -6.81
CA LYS A 65 -17.42 0.18 -8.24
C LYS A 65 -16.48 1.35 -8.55
N LEU A 66 -16.47 2.39 -7.72
CA LEU A 66 -15.57 3.53 -7.86
C LEU A 66 -14.10 3.14 -7.61
N ALA A 67 -13.82 2.27 -6.63
CA ALA A 67 -12.47 1.75 -6.42
C ALA A 67 -11.98 0.97 -7.65
N LYS A 68 -12.83 0.08 -8.20
CA LYS A 68 -12.52 -0.67 -9.42
C LYS A 68 -12.31 0.26 -10.61
N PHE A 69 -13.15 1.29 -10.77
CA PHE A 69 -13.01 2.29 -11.82
C PHE A 69 -11.62 2.95 -11.82
N PHE A 70 -11.13 3.41 -10.67
CA PHE A 70 -9.80 4.03 -10.60
C PHE A 70 -8.66 3.06 -10.95
N LEU A 71 -8.80 1.76 -10.64
CA LEU A 71 -7.85 0.75 -11.07
C LEU A 71 -7.91 0.49 -12.58
N ASP A 72 -9.12 0.38 -13.14
CA ASP A 72 -9.35 0.05 -14.55
C ASP A 72 -8.93 1.18 -15.50
N GLU A 73 -9.11 2.43 -15.08
CA GLU A 73 -8.77 3.60 -15.87
C GLU A 73 -7.26 3.91 -15.84
N ARG A 74 -6.55 3.46 -14.80
CA ARG A 74 -5.10 3.68 -14.68
C ARG A 74 -4.37 3.00 -15.84
N GLY A 75 -3.53 3.77 -16.53
CA GLY A 75 -2.76 3.36 -17.69
C GLY A 75 -3.50 3.47 -19.02
N ARG A 76 -4.75 3.95 -19.02
CA ARG A 76 -5.49 4.28 -20.25
C ARG A 76 -5.39 5.78 -20.51
N ALA A 77 -4.95 6.16 -21.71
CA ALA A 77 -4.76 7.57 -22.06
C ALA A 77 -6.08 8.30 -22.41
N GLU A 78 -7.22 7.65 -22.22
CA GLU A 78 -8.53 8.20 -22.58
C GLU A 78 -9.09 9.00 -21.40
N GLY A 79 -9.12 10.33 -21.54
CA GLY A 79 -9.69 11.23 -20.53
C GLY A 79 -8.66 11.93 -19.64
N HIS A 80 -7.44 11.41 -19.53
CA HIS A 80 -6.34 12.08 -18.83
C HIS A 80 -4.98 11.87 -19.49
N LYS A 81 -4.03 12.77 -19.19
CA LYS A 81 -2.63 12.60 -19.55
C LYS A 81 -2.00 11.62 -18.57
N LEU A 82 -1.38 10.56 -19.10
CA LEU A 82 -0.70 9.57 -18.28
C LEU A 82 0.39 10.18 -17.40
N TYR A 83 0.40 9.81 -16.12
CA TYR A 83 1.46 10.16 -15.18
C TYR A 83 2.76 9.36 -15.41
N GLY A 84 2.68 8.27 -16.17
CA GLY A 84 3.81 7.42 -16.50
C GLY A 84 4.25 6.50 -15.35
N PRO A 85 5.47 5.92 -15.44
CA PRO A 85 5.92 4.88 -14.51
C PRO A 85 6.00 5.32 -13.06
N TYR A 86 6.28 6.60 -12.79
CA TYR A 86 6.40 7.16 -11.44
C TYR A 86 5.16 6.89 -10.57
N SER A 87 3.97 6.97 -11.18
CA SER A 87 2.67 6.69 -10.56
C SER A 87 2.00 5.46 -11.18
N GLN A 88 2.78 4.47 -11.63
CA GLN A 88 2.25 3.20 -12.15
C GLN A 88 1.13 3.37 -13.20
N ASP A 89 1.19 4.46 -13.98
CA ASP A 89 0.14 4.87 -14.93
C ASP A 89 0.67 4.77 -16.38
N HIS A 90 1.65 3.90 -16.59
CA HIS A 90 2.33 3.70 -17.88
C HIS A 90 1.69 2.61 -18.74
N LYS A 91 0.90 1.73 -18.12
CA LYS A 91 0.17 0.61 -18.72
C LYS A 91 -1.06 0.30 -17.87
N PRO A 92 -2.14 -0.25 -18.45
CA PRO A 92 -3.24 -0.82 -17.69
C PRO A 92 -2.75 -1.73 -16.56
N VAL A 93 -3.31 -1.61 -15.37
CA VAL A 93 -2.76 -2.28 -14.16
C VAL A 93 -2.69 -3.80 -14.31
N VAL A 94 -3.59 -4.41 -15.09
CA VAL A 94 -3.62 -5.85 -15.38
C VAL A 94 -2.53 -6.31 -16.35
N GLU A 95 -1.95 -5.37 -17.11
CA GLU A 95 -0.86 -5.59 -18.07
C GLU A 95 0.52 -5.30 -17.47
N GLN A 96 0.57 -4.78 -16.25
CA GLN A 96 1.83 -4.57 -15.54
C GLN A 96 2.39 -5.91 -15.06
N ASP A 97 3.72 -6.03 -15.11
CA ASP A 97 4.48 -7.23 -14.79
C ASP A 97 5.72 -6.96 -13.93
N LYS A 98 6.07 -5.69 -13.72
CA LYS A 98 7.21 -5.25 -12.92
C LYS A 98 6.83 -4.12 -11.98
N ALA A 99 7.47 -4.09 -10.81
CA ALA A 99 7.38 -2.94 -9.92
C ALA A 99 8.30 -1.82 -10.42
N VAL A 100 7.72 -0.65 -10.68
CA VAL A 100 8.41 0.55 -11.20
C VAL A 100 7.89 1.80 -10.52
N GLY A 101 8.65 2.90 -10.60
CA GLY A 101 8.23 4.19 -10.05
C GLY A 101 8.24 4.23 -8.53
N HIS A 102 7.48 5.16 -7.97
CA HIS A 102 7.47 5.46 -6.54
C HIS A 102 7.02 4.24 -5.71
N ALA A 103 7.81 3.86 -4.69
CA ALA A 103 7.61 2.60 -3.99
C ALA A 103 6.31 2.54 -3.17
N VAL A 104 5.94 3.63 -2.48
CA VAL A 104 4.68 3.72 -1.72
C VAL A 104 3.45 3.61 -2.62
N ARG A 105 3.39 4.44 -3.68
CA ARG A 105 2.33 4.44 -4.68
C ARG A 105 2.05 3.04 -5.22
N ALA A 106 3.12 2.37 -5.64
CA ALA A 106 3.09 0.99 -6.10
C ALA A 106 2.49 0.04 -5.04
N GLY A 107 3.02 0.03 -3.81
CA GLY A 107 2.52 -0.86 -2.75
C GLY A 107 1.05 -0.62 -2.37
N TYR A 108 0.60 0.64 -2.39
CA TYR A 108 -0.81 0.98 -2.17
C TYR A 108 -1.69 0.59 -3.35
N LEU A 109 -1.25 0.80 -4.59
CA LEU A 109 -1.94 0.32 -5.78
C LEU A 109 -2.15 -1.20 -5.73
N TYR A 110 -1.08 -1.95 -5.47
CA TYR A 110 -1.13 -3.42 -5.46
C TYR A 110 -2.00 -3.94 -4.31
N SER A 111 -2.02 -3.24 -3.17
CA SER A 111 -2.96 -3.51 -2.08
C SER A 111 -4.42 -3.27 -2.50
N GLY A 112 -4.70 -2.18 -3.22
CA GLY A 112 -6.02 -1.90 -3.78
C GLY A 112 -6.48 -2.94 -4.81
N MET A 113 -5.57 -3.37 -5.69
CA MET A 113 -5.82 -4.45 -6.65
C MET A 113 -6.20 -5.77 -5.96
N ALA A 114 -5.46 -6.15 -4.91
CA ALA A 114 -5.76 -7.35 -4.13
C ALA A 114 -7.11 -7.25 -3.40
N ASP A 115 -7.42 -6.09 -2.81
CA ASP A 115 -8.70 -5.83 -2.16
C ASP A 115 -9.90 -5.94 -3.13
N VAL A 116 -9.78 -5.38 -4.34
CA VAL A 116 -10.83 -5.46 -5.37
C VAL A 116 -10.95 -6.87 -5.96
N THR A 117 -9.83 -7.59 -6.13
CA THR A 117 -9.83 -9.01 -6.53
C THR A 117 -10.67 -9.83 -5.56
N ALA A 118 -10.40 -9.72 -4.26
CA ALA A 118 -11.05 -10.52 -3.22
C ALA A 118 -12.58 -10.29 -3.16
N LEU A 119 -13.04 -9.09 -3.54
CA LEU A 119 -14.46 -8.71 -3.45
C LEU A 119 -15.23 -8.88 -4.76
N THR A 120 -14.56 -8.93 -5.91
CA THR A 120 -15.21 -9.02 -7.22
C THR A 120 -14.96 -10.34 -7.94
N GLY A 121 -13.94 -11.11 -7.52
CA GLY A 121 -13.50 -12.32 -8.21
C GLY A 121 -12.76 -12.07 -9.53
N ASP A 122 -12.39 -10.82 -9.84
CA ASP A 122 -11.68 -10.49 -11.08
C ASP A 122 -10.24 -11.01 -11.06
N ALA A 123 -10.04 -12.17 -11.68
CA ALA A 123 -8.76 -12.87 -11.71
C ALA A 123 -7.67 -12.17 -12.55
N ASN A 124 -7.97 -11.08 -13.26
CA ASN A 124 -6.93 -10.39 -14.05
C ASN A 124 -6.00 -9.58 -13.15
N TYR A 125 -6.52 -8.98 -12.08
CA TYR A 125 -5.70 -8.25 -11.11
C TYR A 125 -4.74 -9.18 -10.36
N VAL A 126 -5.21 -10.35 -9.89
CA VAL A 126 -4.37 -11.29 -9.13
C VAL A 126 -3.17 -11.76 -9.96
N LYS A 127 -3.39 -12.08 -11.25
CA LYS A 127 -2.31 -12.46 -12.17
C LYS A 127 -1.25 -11.37 -12.30
N ALA A 128 -1.65 -10.10 -12.30
CA ALA A 128 -0.72 -8.98 -12.40
C ALA A 128 0.07 -8.79 -11.11
N ILE A 129 -0.61 -8.72 -9.95
CA ILE A 129 0.08 -8.55 -8.66
C ILE A 129 0.97 -9.74 -8.32
N ASP A 130 0.67 -10.97 -8.76
CA ASP A 130 1.55 -12.12 -8.56
C ASP A 130 2.84 -12.01 -9.36
N ARG A 131 2.77 -11.58 -10.64
CA ARG A 131 3.98 -11.32 -11.46
C ARG A 131 4.82 -10.19 -10.88
N ILE A 132 4.17 -9.10 -10.47
CA ILE A 132 4.84 -7.93 -9.88
C ILE A 132 5.46 -8.31 -8.54
N TRP A 133 4.77 -9.10 -7.71
CA TRP A 133 5.31 -9.60 -6.45
C TRP A 133 6.55 -10.44 -6.69
N GLN A 134 6.48 -11.38 -7.65
CA GLN A 134 7.64 -12.20 -8.01
C GLN A 134 8.80 -11.34 -8.49
N ASP A 135 8.56 -10.28 -9.28
CA ASP A 135 9.58 -9.33 -9.69
C ASP A 135 10.25 -8.63 -8.50
N VAL A 136 9.45 -8.17 -7.53
CA VAL A 136 9.95 -7.52 -6.32
C VAL A 136 10.80 -8.48 -5.48
N VAL A 137 10.25 -9.62 -5.08
CA VAL A 137 10.93 -10.51 -4.13
C VAL A 137 12.16 -11.19 -4.71
N SER A 138 12.22 -11.39 -6.04
CA SER A 138 13.36 -12.02 -6.69
C SER A 138 14.47 -11.04 -7.10
N LYS A 139 14.15 -9.75 -7.34
CA LYS A 139 15.12 -8.81 -7.95
C LYS A 139 15.22 -7.44 -7.28
N LYS A 140 14.23 -6.99 -6.51
CA LYS A 140 14.12 -5.58 -6.04
C LYS A 140 13.83 -5.43 -4.54
N LEU A 141 13.91 -6.51 -3.77
CA LEU A 141 13.71 -6.52 -2.32
C LEU A 141 15.07 -6.50 -1.61
N TYR A 142 15.29 -5.52 -0.74
CA TYR A 142 16.49 -5.50 0.09
C TYR A 142 16.46 -6.61 1.15
N LEU A 143 17.62 -6.96 1.70
CA LEU A 143 17.74 -7.97 2.76
C LEU A 143 16.85 -7.65 3.97
N THR A 144 16.63 -6.37 4.27
CA THR A 144 15.76 -5.90 5.35
C THR A 144 14.27 -5.94 5.01
N GLY A 145 13.89 -6.33 3.79
CA GLY A 145 12.51 -6.20 3.30
C GLY A 145 12.14 -4.78 2.82
N GLY A 146 13.06 -3.82 2.91
CA GLY A 146 12.88 -2.49 2.32
C GLY A 146 12.74 -2.53 0.79
N VAL A 147 12.02 -1.56 0.23
CA VAL A 147 11.85 -1.38 -1.22
C VAL A 147 12.03 0.10 -1.59
N GLY A 148 12.47 0.36 -2.82
CA GLY A 148 12.85 1.70 -3.29
C GLY A 148 14.36 1.91 -3.21
N ALA A 149 15.03 1.80 -4.35
CA ALA A 149 16.48 1.87 -4.45
C ALA A 149 17.00 3.28 -4.70
N ARG A 150 16.18 4.16 -5.29
CA ARG A 150 16.61 5.48 -5.76
C ARG A 150 15.94 6.59 -4.95
N ARG A 151 16.75 7.55 -4.47
CA ARG A 151 16.28 8.82 -3.90
C ARG A 151 15.48 9.63 -4.91
N GLY A 152 15.93 9.66 -6.16
CA GLY A 152 15.19 10.27 -7.26
C GLY A 152 13.83 9.58 -7.45
N GLY A 153 12.76 10.31 -7.20
CA GLY A 153 11.39 9.80 -7.30
C GLY A 153 11.01 8.75 -6.27
N GLU A 154 11.84 8.53 -5.22
CA GLU A 154 11.51 7.62 -4.11
C GLU A 154 11.12 6.22 -4.61
N SER A 155 11.91 5.71 -5.55
CA SER A 155 11.44 4.76 -6.56
C SER A 155 12.19 3.43 -6.58
N PHE A 156 11.53 2.41 -7.14
CA PHE A 156 12.18 1.17 -7.55
C PHE A 156 13.32 1.46 -8.54
N GLY A 157 14.41 0.70 -8.40
CA GLY A 157 15.48 0.65 -9.39
C GLY A 157 15.22 -0.39 -10.47
N ASN A 158 16.25 -0.63 -11.29
CA ASN A 158 16.29 -1.74 -12.22
C ASN A 158 16.38 -3.08 -11.46
N ASP A 159 16.18 -4.18 -12.19
CA ASP A 159 16.37 -5.53 -11.65
C ASP A 159 17.78 -5.68 -11.06
N TYR A 160 17.88 -6.17 -9.82
CA TYR A 160 19.12 -6.32 -9.04
C TYR A 160 19.86 -5.03 -8.65
N GLU A 161 19.26 -3.86 -8.88
CA GLU A 161 19.82 -2.57 -8.41
C GLU A 161 19.49 -2.35 -6.93
N LEU A 162 20.36 -2.86 -6.05
CA LEU A 162 20.19 -2.79 -4.59
C LEU A 162 21.39 -2.14 -3.87
N PRO A 163 21.72 -0.86 -4.14
CA PRO A 163 22.85 -0.20 -3.50
C PRO A 163 22.59 0.10 -2.02
N ASN A 164 23.50 -0.32 -1.13
CA ASN A 164 23.29 -0.21 0.33
C ASN A 164 23.30 1.23 0.85
N LYS A 165 24.29 2.04 0.45
CA LYS A 165 24.48 3.41 0.99
C LYS A 165 23.43 4.40 0.48
N THR A 166 22.99 4.23 -0.76
CA THR A 166 22.04 5.15 -1.41
C THR A 166 20.61 4.62 -1.45
N ALA A 167 20.35 3.44 -0.89
CA ALA A 167 19.01 2.88 -0.73
C ALA A 167 18.05 3.91 -0.13
N TYR A 168 16.85 3.99 -0.70
CA TYR A 168 15.81 4.85 -0.18
C TYR A 168 15.05 4.14 0.93
N CYS A 169 14.44 2.98 0.63
CA CYS A 169 13.76 2.13 1.61
C CYS A 169 12.90 2.94 2.57
N GLU A 170 11.97 3.72 2.02
CA GLU A 170 11.10 4.59 2.82
C GLU A 170 10.29 3.78 3.84
N THR A 171 10.14 4.29 5.07
CA THR A 171 9.31 3.63 6.08
C THR A 171 7.86 3.43 5.61
N CYS A 172 7.27 4.40 4.89
CA CYS A 172 5.96 4.22 4.26
C CYS A 172 5.94 3.07 3.24
N ALA A 173 7.03 2.87 2.50
CA ALA A 173 7.11 1.81 1.50
C ALA A 173 7.23 0.44 2.17
N ALA A 174 7.90 0.35 3.31
CA ALA A 174 7.86 -0.84 4.16
C ALA A 174 6.42 -1.15 4.64
N ILE A 175 5.69 -0.14 5.13
CA ILE A 175 4.28 -0.32 5.54
C ILE A 175 3.41 -0.79 4.36
N ALA A 176 3.56 -0.16 3.19
CA ALA A 176 2.83 -0.55 1.98
C ALA A 176 3.17 -1.99 1.55
N ASN A 177 4.45 -2.39 1.65
CA ASN A 177 4.90 -3.75 1.35
C ASN A 177 4.32 -4.78 2.33
N ALA A 178 4.25 -4.47 3.62
CA ALA A 178 3.59 -5.32 4.62
C ALA A 178 2.08 -5.45 4.34
N MET A 179 1.40 -4.35 4.05
CA MET A 179 -0.02 -4.33 3.69
C MET A 179 -0.33 -5.16 2.45
N TRP A 180 0.56 -5.12 1.44
CA TRP A 180 0.42 -5.89 0.21
C TRP A 180 0.65 -7.38 0.43
N ASN A 181 1.73 -7.75 1.12
CA ASN A 181 2.03 -9.16 1.43
C ASN A 181 0.95 -9.81 2.30
N HIS A 182 0.39 -9.08 3.27
CA HIS A 182 -0.74 -9.58 4.04
C HIS A 182 -1.95 -9.92 3.15
N ARG A 183 -2.26 -9.06 2.17
CA ARG A 183 -3.37 -9.32 1.23
C ARG A 183 -3.10 -10.49 0.30
N LEU A 184 -1.87 -10.66 -0.17
CA LEU A 184 -1.48 -11.83 -0.95
C LEU A 184 -1.59 -13.12 -0.12
N PHE A 185 -1.18 -13.08 1.15
CA PHE A 185 -1.43 -14.19 2.08
C PHE A 185 -2.93 -14.48 2.20
N LEU A 186 -3.79 -13.48 2.37
CA LEU A 186 -5.24 -13.69 2.46
C LEU A 186 -5.86 -14.25 1.17
N LEU A 187 -5.31 -13.91 0.01
CA LEU A 187 -5.76 -14.43 -1.29
C LEU A 187 -5.35 -15.89 -1.52
N HIS A 188 -4.10 -16.23 -1.16
CA HIS A 188 -3.47 -17.48 -1.57
C HIS A 188 -3.33 -18.51 -0.44
N GLY A 189 -3.24 -18.06 0.81
CA GLY A 189 -3.02 -18.91 1.98
C GLY A 189 -1.62 -19.51 2.07
N GLU A 190 -0.62 -18.90 1.40
CA GLU A 190 0.77 -19.39 1.38
C GLU A 190 1.68 -18.62 2.34
N ALA A 191 2.48 -19.34 3.13
CA ALA A 191 3.37 -18.76 4.13
C ALA A 191 4.47 -17.85 3.56
N LYS A 192 4.88 -18.04 2.29
CA LYS A 192 5.92 -17.21 1.64
C LYS A 192 5.63 -15.70 1.66
N TYR A 193 4.35 -15.32 1.67
CA TYR A 193 3.94 -13.92 1.79
C TYR A 193 4.12 -13.41 3.22
N ILE A 194 3.90 -14.27 4.22
CA ILE A 194 4.16 -13.98 5.63
C ILE A 194 5.66 -13.90 5.90
N ASP A 195 6.50 -14.73 5.27
CA ASP A 195 7.97 -14.63 5.40
C ASP A 195 8.49 -13.24 4.98
N VAL A 196 7.93 -12.68 3.90
CA VAL A 196 8.26 -11.33 3.44
C VAL A 196 7.69 -10.27 4.39
N LEU A 197 6.44 -10.43 4.83
CA LEU A 197 5.81 -9.52 5.79
C LEU A 197 6.59 -9.46 7.11
N GLU A 198 7.01 -10.60 7.65
CA GLU A 198 7.81 -10.71 8.86
C GLU A 198 9.14 -9.96 8.66
N ARG A 199 9.88 -10.27 7.59
CA ARG A 199 11.12 -9.58 7.25
C ARG A 199 10.92 -8.06 7.22
N VAL A 200 9.85 -7.59 6.58
CA VAL A 200 9.50 -6.17 6.50
C VAL A 200 9.21 -5.57 7.87
N ILE A 201 8.35 -6.19 8.67
CA ILE A 201 7.95 -5.62 9.97
C ILE A 201 9.17 -5.52 10.88
N TYR A 202 9.94 -6.61 11.03
CA TYR A 202 11.05 -6.65 11.96
C TYR A 202 12.29 -5.88 11.51
N ASN A 203 12.50 -5.67 10.20
CA ASN A 203 13.74 -5.07 9.67
C ASN A 203 13.54 -3.87 8.75
N GLY A 204 12.49 -3.82 7.93
CA GLY A 204 12.24 -2.74 6.99
C GLY A 204 11.42 -1.59 7.59
N PHE A 205 10.59 -1.90 8.59
CA PHE A 205 9.68 -0.98 9.25
C PHE A 205 10.19 -0.50 10.60
N LEU A 206 10.55 -1.41 11.52
CA LEU A 206 10.93 -1.03 12.89
C LEU A 206 12.12 -0.05 12.99
N PRO A 207 13.13 -0.08 12.11
CA PRO A 207 14.15 0.98 12.09
C PRO A 207 13.57 2.38 11.82
N GLY A 208 12.39 2.48 11.21
CA GLY A 208 11.67 3.71 10.95
C GLY A 208 11.30 4.53 12.19
N ILE A 209 11.36 3.96 13.40
CA ILE A 209 11.00 4.63 14.66
C ILE A 209 12.08 4.37 15.74
N SER A 210 12.31 5.35 16.63
CA SER A 210 13.18 5.18 17.80
C SER A 210 12.52 4.30 18.85
N LEU A 211 13.32 3.66 19.71
CA LEU A 211 12.79 2.90 20.85
C LEU A 211 11.95 3.76 21.80
N SER A 212 12.27 5.05 21.93
CA SER A 212 11.48 6.04 22.68
C SER A 212 10.18 6.46 21.99
N GLY A 213 9.98 6.11 20.72
CA GLY A 213 8.76 6.39 19.95
C GLY A 213 8.61 7.83 19.44
N ASP A 214 9.65 8.67 19.57
CA ASP A 214 9.60 10.12 19.37
C ASP A 214 10.46 10.65 18.20
N LYS A 215 11.24 9.79 17.55
CA LYS A 215 12.07 10.13 16.39
C LYS A 215 11.91 9.09 15.31
N PHE A 216 11.96 9.52 14.05
CA PHE A 216 11.63 8.70 12.91
C PHE A 216 12.72 8.75 11.83
N PHE A 217 12.84 7.66 11.06
CA PHE A 217 13.50 7.70 9.76
C PHE A 217 12.46 7.83 8.66
N TYR A 218 12.82 8.61 7.64
CA TYR A 218 12.12 8.63 6.36
C TYR A 218 12.79 7.58 5.44
N PRO A 219 14.03 7.77 4.93
CA PRO A 219 14.81 6.68 4.34
C PRO A 219 15.46 5.74 5.37
N ASN A 220 15.52 4.44 5.06
CA ASN A 220 16.20 3.40 5.86
C ASN A 220 17.34 2.73 5.07
N PRO A 221 18.50 3.40 4.88
CA PRO A 221 19.61 2.85 4.12
C PRO A 221 20.29 1.68 4.85
N LEU A 222 21.00 0.82 4.10
CA LEU A 222 21.71 -0.34 4.65
C LEU A 222 23.18 -0.03 5.00
N ALA A 223 23.66 1.17 4.69
CA ALA A 223 24.97 1.66 5.12
C ALA A 223 24.90 3.16 5.45
N SER A 224 25.62 3.58 6.48
CA SER A 224 25.68 4.97 6.94
C SER A 224 27.12 5.36 7.25
N ASP A 225 27.48 6.61 6.96
CA ASP A 225 28.75 7.23 7.36
C ASP A 225 28.62 8.03 8.67
N GLY A 226 27.51 7.82 9.41
CA GLY A 226 27.24 8.45 10.70
C GLY A 226 26.46 9.77 10.62
N LYS A 227 26.18 10.29 9.42
CA LYS A 227 25.47 11.58 9.24
C LYS A 227 23.96 11.47 9.12
N HIS A 228 23.41 10.26 8.97
CA HIS A 228 21.97 10.01 8.86
C HIS A 228 21.40 9.59 10.22
N GLN A 229 20.53 10.41 10.80
CA GLN A 229 19.93 10.18 12.12
C GLN A 229 18.42 10.40 12.08
N ARG A 230 17.70 9.73 12.99
CA ARG A 230 16.26 9.92 13.13
C ARG A 230 15.94 11.34 13.56
N SER A 231 14.81 11.86 13.08
CA SER A 231 14.34 13.22 13.37
C SER A 231 12.92 13.16 13.96
N PRO A 232 12.54 14.10 14.86
CA PRO A 232 11.21 14.11 15.44
C PRO A 232 10.11 14.39 14.42
N TRP A 233 10.44 15.09 13.33
CA TRP A 233 9.51 15.43 12.27
C TRP A 233 10.23 15.74 10.95
N PHE A 234 9.45 15.92 9.88
CA PHE A 234 9.91 16.26 8.54
C PHE A 234 8.95 17.26 7.88
N GLY A 235 9.43 18.04 6.91
CA GLY A 235 8.54 18.90 6.11
C GLY A 235 7.48 18.09 5.35
N CYS A 236 7.88 16.94 4.78
CA CYS A 236 6.98 15.91 4.30
C CYS A 236 6.84 14.81 5.37
N ALA A 237 5.76 14.83 6.15
CA ALA A 237 5.58 13.97 7.32
C ALA A 237 4.73 12.71 7.07
N CYS A 238 4.86 12.11 5.88
CA CYS A 238 4.20 10.83 5.57
C CYS A 238 4.65 9.72 6.53
N CYS A 239 5.96 9.55 6.76
CA CYS A 239 6.50 8.44 7.56
C CYS A 239 6.03 8.46 9.03
N PRO A 240 6.19 9.56 9.80
CA PRO A 240 5.75 9.59 11.21
C PRO A 240 4.27 9.25 11.37
N THR A 241 3.40 9.87 10.56
CA THR A 241 1.95 9.64 10.64
C THR A 241 1.55 8.23 10.19
N ASN A 242 2.26 7.66 9.21
CA ASN A 242 2.03 6.29 8.76
C ASN A 242 2.45 5.25 9.82
N ILE A 243 3.55 5.50 10.54
CA ILE A 243 3.98 4.64 11.65
C ILE A 243 2.93 4.63 12.77
N VAL A 244 2.42 5.81 13.15
CA VAL A 244 1.43 5.95 14.23
C VAL A 244 0.13 5.19 13.94
N ARG A 245 -0.29 5.06 12.67
CA ARG A 245 -1.45 4.23 12.32
C ARG A 245 -1.12 2.73 12.21
N PHE A 246 0.09 2.38 11.78
CA PHE A 246 0.46 1.00 11.48
C PHE A 246 0.88 0.22 12.72
N MET A 247 1.71 0.81 13.59
CA MET A 247 2.20 0.19 14.83
C MET A 247 1.07 -0.42 15.69
N PRO A 248 -0.02 0.31 16.04
CA PRO A 248 -1.09 -0.26 16.86
C PRO A 248 -1.91 -1.34 16.13
N SER A 249 -1.79 -1.47 14.81
CA SER A 249 -2.48 -2.49 14.02
C SER A 249 -1.73 -3.83 13.92
N LEU A 250 -0.46 -3.87 14.33
CA LEU A 250 0.42 -5.05 14.19
C LEU A 250 -0.17 -6.35 14.75
N PRO A 251 -0.84 -6.38 15.93
CA PRO A 251 -1.46 -7.60 16.44
C PRO A 251 -2.48 -8.24 15.47
N GLY A 252 -3.09 -7.44 14.60
CA GLY A 252 -4.04 -7.92 13.58
C GLY A 252 -3.41 -8.75 12.46
N TYR A 253 -2.08 -8.80 12.35
CA TYR A 253 -1.37 -9.59 11.34
C TYR A 253 -0.94 -10.97 11.86
N ALA A 254 -1.02 -11.21 13.17
CA ALA A 254 -0.50 -12.42 13.80
C ALA A 254 -1.30 -13.69 13.47
N TYR A 255 -2.60 -13.54 13.20
CA TYR A 255 -3.51 -14.66 12.95
C TYR A 255 -4.38 -14.42 11.72
N ALA A 256 -4.87 -15.51 11.14
CA ALA A 256 -5.98 -15.49 10.20
C ALA A 256 -6.79 -16.79 10.32
N HIS A 257 -7.97 -16.83 9.73
CA HIS A 257 -8.77 -18.05 9.68
C HIS A 257 -9.50 -18.19 8.35
N ARG A 258 -9.75 -19.44 7.94
CA ARG A 258 -10.56 -19.79 6.77
C ARG A 258 -11.36 -21.04 7.09
N GLY A 259 -12.67 -20.90 7.29
CA GLY A 259 -13.50 -21.99 7.79
C GLY A 259 -13.02 -22.47 9.16
N ASP A 260 -12.66 -23.75 9.25
CA ASP A 260 -12.11 -24.44 10.42
C ASP A 260 -10.58 -24.37 10.53
N ILE A 261 -9.90 -23.73 9.58
CA ILE A 261 -8.44 -23.57 9.57
C ILE A 261 -8.06 -22.27 10.30
N VAL A 262 -7.16 -22.37 11.28
CA VAL A 262 -6.49 -21.22 11.92
C VAL A 262 -5.04 -21.16 11.48
N TYR A 263 -4.61 -19.99 11.03
CA TYR A 263 -3.23 -19.69 10.66
C TYR A 263 -2.57 -18.90 11.78
N VAL A 264 -1.40 -19.37 12.24
CA VAL A 264 -0.52 -18.66 13.16
C VAL A 264 0.64 -18.13 12.33
N ASN A 265 0.63 -16.83 12.05
CA ASN A 265 1.51 -16.20 11.06
C ASN A 265 2.75 -15.55 11.70
N LEU A 266 2.60 -14.92 12.87
CA LEU A 266 3.70 -14.21 13.53
C LEU A 266 3.97 -14.81 14.92
N PHE A 267 5.25 -14.86 15.29
CA PHE A 267 5.72 -15.32 16.59
C PHE A 267 6.26 -14.12 17.39
N ALA A 268 5.64 -13.83 18.53
CA ALA A 268 5.95 -12.66 19.36
C ALA A 268 5.83 -12.99 20.84
#